data_AF-A0A925BGW5-F1
#
_entry.id   AF-A0A925BGW5-F1
#
_cell.length_a   1.000
_cell.length_b   1.000
_cell.length_c   1.000
_cell.angle_alpha   90.00
_cell.angle_beta   90.00
_cell.angle_gamma   90.00
#
_symmetry.space_group_name_H-M   'P 1'
#
loop_
_entity.id
_entity.type
_entity.pdbx_description
1 polymer ?
#
loop_
_entity_poly.entity_id
_entity_poly.type
_entity_poly.pdbx_seq_one_letter_code
_entity_poly.pdbx_strand_id
1 'polypeptide(L)'
;MSKGYRTIETKELSRIYADPKYFEFAVAIFHWLIPQLYEELKDELVGAELEVIQGGYIGAYPILGLYYEKARIDPDRSLDDLVEATATRLLQERPAIELTMFMARDGIDWKAKTAQIMA
;
A
#
# COMPACT_ATOMS: atom_id res chain seq x y z
N MET A 1 -21.65 -9.89 7.97
CA MET A 1 -21.32 -9.23 6.68
C MET A 1 -20.06 -9.89 6.13
N SER A 2 -20.02 -10.25 4.84
CA SER A 2 -18.83 -10.88 4.24
C SER A 2 -17.79 -9.81 3.87
N LYS A 3 -16.58 -9.97 4.40
CA LYS A 3 -15.44 -9.11 4.03
C LYS A 3 -14.81 -9.64 2.74
N GLY A 4 -14.48 -8.73 1.84
CA GLY A 4 -13.63 -8.95 0.67
C GLY A 4 -12.19 -8.59 1.01
N TYR A 5 -11.26 -9.21 0.28
CA TYR A 5 -9.83 -8.98 0.42
C TYR A 5 -9.17 -9.09 -0.95
N ARG A 6 -8.30 -8.12 -1.24
CA ARG A 6 -7.46 -8.05 -2.43
C ARG A 6 -6.07 -7.56 -2.05
N THR A 7 -5.08 -7.95 -2.83
CA THR A 7 -3.72 -7.40 -2.77
C THR A 7 -3.53 -6.45 -3.93
N ILE A 8 -2.89 -5.32 -3.70
CA ILE A 8 -2.59 -4.31 -4.71
C ILE A 8 -1.11 -4.37 -5.06
N GLU A 9 -0.80 -4.80 -6.27
CA GLU A 9 0.58 -4.89 -6.77
C GLU A 9 0.96 -3.62 -7.52
N THR A 10 1.68 -2.71 -6.86
CA THR A 10 2.21 -1.51 -7.52
C THR A 10 3.42 -1.89 -8.39
N LYS A 11 3.17 -2.21 -9.66
CA LYS A 11 4.19 -2.75 -10.58
C LYS A 11 5.47 -1.91 -10.65
N GLU A 12 5.38 -0.60 -10.48
CA GLU A 12 6.51 0.34 -10.47
C GLU A 12 7.48 0.07 -9.30
N LEU A 13 6.97 -0.44 -8.17
CA LEU A 13 7.76 -0.78 -6.99
C LEU A 13 8.23 -2.23 -6.98
N SER A 14 7.93 -3.02 -8.02
CA SER A 14 8.27 -4.45 -8.06
C SER A 14 9.73 -4.76 -7.77
N ARG A 15 10.66 -3.93 -8.26
CA ARG A 15 12.10 -4.11 -7.99
C ARG A 15 12.50 -3.80 -6.54
N ILE A 16 11.69 -3.03 -5.84
CA ILE A 16 11.92 -2.63 -4.45
C ILE A 16 11.31 -3.68 -3.52
N TYR A 17 10.03 -4.03 -3.70
CA TYR A 17 9.41 -5.01 -2.79
C TYR A 17 9.80 -6.45 -3.10
N ALA A 18 10.36 -6.79 -4.28
CA ALA A 18 10.78 -8.17 -4.57
C ALA A 18 12.17 -8.52 -4.00
N ASP A 19 12.96 -7.55 -3.53
CA ASP A 19 14.30 -7.80 -2.96
C ASP A 19 14.30 -7.53 -1.45
N PRO A 20 14.54 -8.56 -0.59
CA PRO A 20 14.55 -8.42 0.86
C PRO A 20 15.40 -7.29 1.41
N LYS A 21 16.49 -6.92 0.72
CA LYS A 21 17.36 -5.82 1.16
C LYS A 21 16.67 -4.44 1.12
N TYR A 22 15.54 -4.34 0.43
CA TYR A 22 14.78 -3.10 0.27
C TYR A 22 13.41 -3.14 0.96
N PHE A 23 13.10 -4.17 1.75
CA PHE A 23 11.79 -4.29 2.40
C PHE A 23 11.47 -3.10 3.32
N GLU A 24 12.45 -2.59 4.06
CA GLU A 24 12.25 -1.40 4.91
C GLU A 24 11.83 -0.18 4.08
N PHE A 25 12.42 -0.03 2.89
CA PHE A 25 12.08 1.04 1.98
C PHE A 25 10.70 0.84 1.34
N ALA A 26 10.37 -0.39 0.94
CA ALA A 26 9.05 -0.74 0.42
C ALA A 26 7.94 -0.47 1.46
N VAL A 27 8.11 -0.96 2.69
CA VAL A 27 7.18 -0.74 3.81
C VAL A 27 6.96 0.74 4.06
N ALA A 28 8.04 1.54 4.06
CA ALA A 28 7.93 2.99 4.25
C ALA A 28 7.17 3.67 3.11
N ILE A 29 7.44 3.31 1.85
CA ILE A 29 6.69 3.83 0.69
C ILE A 29 5.21 3.47 0.79
N PHE A 30 4.87 2.23 1.13
CA PHE A 30 3.47 1.81 1.26
C PHE A 30 2.76 2.57 2.38
N HIS A 31 3.41 2.75 3.53
CA HIS A 31 2.86 3.56 4.62
C HIS A 31 2.71 5.05 4.26
N TRP A 32 3.58 5.58 3.39
CA TRP A 32 3.43 6.93 2.84
C TRP A 32 2.26 7.01 1.85
N LEU A 33 2.07 5.98 1.02
CA LEU A 33 1.01 5.93 0.01
C LEU A 33 -0.40 5.87 0.62
N ILE A 34 -0.61 5.10 1.69
CA ILE A 34 -1.93 4.91 2.29
C ILE A 34 -2.69 6.22 2.56
N PRO A 35 -2.15 7.21 3.31
CA PRO A 35 -2.86 8.47 3.56
C PRO A 35 -3.08 9.27 2.27
N GLN A 36 -2.16 9.22 1.30
CA GLN A 36 -2.32 9.88 0.01
C GLN A 36 -3.47 9.27 -0.79
N LEU A 37 -3.58 7.93 -0.78
CA LEU A 37 -4.68 7.21 -1.43
C LEU A 37 -6.03 7.55 -0.80
N TYR A 38 -6.11 7.66 0.52
CA TYR A 38 -7.32 8.13 1.20
C TYR A 38 -7.69 9.56 0.84
N GLU A 39 -6.70 10.46 0.74
CA GLU A 39 -6.94 11.84 0.34
C GLU A 39 -7.47 11.95 -1.09
N GLU A 40 -6.97 11.11 -1.99
CA GLU A 40 -7.29 11.18 -3.42
C GLU A 40 -8.55 10.42 -3.83
N LEU A 41 -8.79 9.27 -3.19
CA LEU A 41 -9.92 8.41 -3.52
C LEU A 41 -11.16 8.68 -2.66
N LYS A 42 -11.01 9.31 -1.49
CA LYS A 42 -12.12 9.80 -0.63
C LYS A 42 -13.30 8.81 -0.55
N ASP A 43 -14.42 9.18 -1.17
CA ASP A 43 -15.69 8.45 -1.15
C ASP A 43 -15.57 7.04 -1.76
N GLU A 44 -14.59 6.83 -2.65
CA GLU A 44 -14.32 5.54 -3.28
C GLU A 44 -13.76 4.49 -2.31
N LEU A 45 -13.16 4.93 -1.20
CA LEU A 45 -12.65 4.05 -0.14
C LEU A 45 -13.60 3.94 1.06
N VAL A 46 -14.84 4.45 0.97
CA VAL A 46 -15.80 4.33 2.07
C VAL A 46 -16.16 2.86 2.32
N GLY A 47 -15.82 2.38 3.52
CA GLY A 47 -15.99 0.97 3.88
C GLY A 47 -14.87 0.05 3.38
N ALA A 48 -13.75 0.64 2.93
CA ALA A 48 -12.52 -0.04 2.60
C ALA A 48 -11.36 0.38 3.54
N GLU A 49 -10.48 -0.56 3.83
CA GLU A 49 -9.31 -0.41 4.67
C GLU A 49 -8.06 -0.80 3.87
N LEU A 50 -7.07 0.09 3.87
CA LEU A 50 -5.75 -0.14 3.28
C LEU A 50 -4.73 -0.40 4.38
N GLU A 51 -3.98 -1.49 4.24
CA GLU A 51 -2.94 -1.88 5.20
C GLU A 51 -1.69 -2.39 4.47
N VAL A 52 -0.52 -2.23 5.08
CA VAL A 52 0.70 -2.89 4.60
C VAL A 52 0.80 -4.28 5.22
N ILE A 53 0.86 -5.30 4.38
CA ILE A 53 0.81 -6.71 4.79
C ILE A 53 1.91 -7.53 4.10
N GLN A 54 2.08 -8.78 4.53
CA GLN A 54 2.93 -9.75 3.87
C GLN A 54 2.18 -10.45 2.73
N GLY A 55 2.62 -10.24 1.50
CA GLY A 55 2.25 -11.02 0.32
C GLY A 55 3.06 -12.32 0.22
N GLY A 56 2.60 -13.26 -0.60
CA GLY A 56 3.17 -14.62 -0.66
C GLY A 56 3.26 -15.28 -2.04
N TYR A 57 3.01 -14.55 -3.14
CA TYR A 57 2.90 -15.18 -4.47
C TYR A 57 4.23 -15.75 -4.98
N ILE A 58 5.36 -15.09 -4.72
CA ILE A 58 6.71 -15.52 -5.14
C ILE A 58 7.69 -15.35 -3.96
N GLY A 59 7.31 -15.88 -2.80
CA GLY A 59 7.98 -15.65 -1.53
C GLY A 59 7.35 -14.51 -0.73
N ALA A 60 7.84 -14.29 0.49
CA ALA A 60 7.35 -13.25 1.37
C ALA A 60 7.84 -11.87 0.91
N TYR A 61 6.92 -10.93 0.66
CA TYR A 61 7.25 -9.53 0.37
C TYR A 61 6.19 -8.58 0.94
N PRO A 62 6.54 -7.33 1.28
CA PRO A 62 5.54 -6.34 1.69
C PRO A 62 4.68 -5.91 0.51
N ILE A 63 3.37 -5.76 0.73
CA ILE A 63 2.38 -5.34 -0.27
C ILE A 63 1.25 -4.55 0.39
N LEU A 64 0.48 -3.78 -0.40
CA LEU A 64 -0.77 -3.17 0.05
C LEU A 64 -1.92 -4.20 0.02
N GLY A 65 -2.55 -4.40 1.17
CA GLY A 65 -3.82 -5.10 1.32
C GLY A 65 -4.99 -4.14 1.24
N LEU A 66 -6.04 -4.54 0.53
CA LEU A 66 -7.32 -3.85 0.44
C LEU A 66 -8.40 -4.75 1.04
N TYR A 67 -8.95 -4.34 2.17
CA TYR A 67 -10.04 -5.02 2.87
C TYR A 67 -11.33 -4.22 2.71
N TYR A 68 -12.45 -4.85 2.40
CA TYR A 68 -13.69 -4.11 2.15
C TYR A 68 -14.95 -4.89 2.50
N GLU A 69 -16.06 -4.20 2.73
CA GLU A 69 -17.38 -4.84 2.86
C GLU A 69 -17.96 -5.14 1.47
N LYS A 70 -18.14 -6.43 1.12
CA LYS A 70 -18.66 -6.83 -0.21
C LYS A 70 -20.02 -6.23 -0.55
N ALA A 71 -20.82 -5.87 0.46
CA ALA A 71 -22.15 -5.28 0.28
C ALA A 71 -22.12 -3.80 -0.12
N ARG A 72 -20.98 -3.11 0.02
CA ARG A 72 -20.83 -1.68 -0.28
C ARG A 72 -20.05 -1.39 -1.54
N ILE A 73 -19.36 -2.39 -2.09
CA ILE A 73 -18.55 -2.25 -3.29
C ILE A 73 -19.30 -2.86 -4.46
N ASP A 74 -19.50 -2.05 -5.49
CA ASP A 74 -20.03 -2.49 -6.77
C ASP A 74 -19.10 -3.58 -7.34
N PRO A 75 -19.59 -4.82 -7.55
CA PRO A 75 -18.78 -5.91 -8.08
C PRO A 75 -18.26 -5.67 -9.50
N ASP A 76 -18.86 -4.75 -10.26
CA ASP A 76 -18.41 -4.36 -11.60
C ASP A 76 -17.33 -3.26 -11.54
N ARG A 77 -17.04 -2.74 -10.35
CA ARG A 77 -16.02 -1.72 -10.12
C ARG A 77 -14.77 -2.35 -9.50
N SER A 78 -13.70 -2.44 -10.30
CA SER A 78 -12.37 -2.84 -9.81
C SER A 78 -11.77 -1.75 -8.93
N LEU A 79 -12.16 -1.70 -7.65
CA LEU A 79 -11.55 -0.78 -6.68
C LEU A 79 -10.04 -1.01 -6.57
N ASP A 80 -9.59 -2.26 -6.71
CA ASP A 80 -8.18 -2.63 -6.79
C ASP A 80 -7.44 -1.97 -7.95
N ASP A 81 -8.00 -2.01 -9.17
CA ASP A 81 -7.41 -1.33 -10.33
C ASP A 81 -7.34 0.19 -10.11
N LEU A 82 -8.37 0.78 -9.49
CA LEU A 82 -8.40 2.21 -9.18
C LEU A 82 -7.33 2.61 -8.15
N VAL A 83 -7.15 1.79 -7.11
CA VAL A 83 -6.10 1.99 -6.10
C VAL A 83 -4.72 1.82 -6.71
N GLU A 84 -4.50 0.80 -7.55
CA GLU A 84 -3.22 0.57 -8.26
C GLU A 84 -2.88 1.78 -9.14
N ALA A 85 -3.80 2.19 -10.02
CA ALA A 85 -3.58 3.31 -10.93
C ALA A 85 -3.30 4.63 -10.19
N THR A 86 -4.00 4.86 -9.08
CA THR A 86 -3.81 6.07 -8.26
C THR A 86 -2.47 6.04 -7.53
N ALA A 87 -2.07 4.88 -6.99
CA ALA A 87 -0.77 4.70 -6.35
C ALA A 87 0.38 4.95 -7.35
N THR A 88 0.28 4.37 -8.55
CA THR A 88 1.24 4.60 -9.64
C THR A 88 1.34 6.07 -9.99
N ARG A 89 0.21 6.77 -10.18
CA ARG A 89 0.21 8.21 -10.47
C ARG A 89 0.86 9.02 -9.36
N LEU A 90 0.52 8.75 -8.08
CA LEU A 90 1.10 9.44 -6.93
C LEU A 90 2.63 9.25 -6.86
N LEU A 91 3.14 8.04 -7.14
CA LEU A 91 4.58 7.77 -7.18
C LEU A 91 5.31 8.54 -8.29
N GLN A 92 4.63 8.87 -9.37
CA GLN A 92 5.20 9.59 -10.51
C GLN A 92 5.11 11.12 -10.36
N GLU A 93 4.03 11.62 -9.76
CA GLU A 93 3.74 13.05 -9.68
C GLU A 93 4.25 13.70 -8.39
N ARG A 94 4.30 12.96 -7.28
CA ARG A 94 4.68 13.52 -5.99
C ARG A 94 6.19 13.74 -5.91
N PRO A 95 6.64 14.90 -5.40
CA PRO A 95 8.07 15.16 -5.22
C PRO A 95 8.73 14.14 -4.28
N ALA A 96 9.91 13.64 -4.67
CA ALA A 96 10.68 12.70 -3.85
C ALA A 96 11.03 13.25 -2.44
N ILE A 97 11.06 14.57 -2.28
CA ILE A 97 11.27 15.21 -0.97
C ILE A 97 10.14 14.90 0.02
N GLU A 98 8.88 14.75 -0.43
CA GLU A 98 7.75 14.42 0.46
C GLU A 98 7.93 13.04 1.07
N LEU A 99 8.30 12.05 0.25
CA LEU A 99 8.63 10.71 0.71
C LEU A 99 9.84 10.73 1.64
N THR A 100 10.91 11.45 1.26
CA THR A 100 12.12 11.54 2.08
C THR A 100 11.84 12.13 3.45
N MET A 101 11.05 13.22 3.52
CA MET A 101 10.61 13.82 4.78
C MET A 101 9.75 12.88 5.60
N PHE A 102 8.85 12.12 4.97
CA PHE A 102 8.04 11.12 5.65
C PHE A 102 8.89 10.00 6.27
N MET A 103 9.87 9.50 5.51
CA MET A 103 10.77 8.45 5.97
C MET A 103 11.71 8.93 7.08
N ALA A 104 12.11 10.21 7.03
CA ALA A 104 12.97 10.85 8.02
C ALA A 104 12.21 11.38 9.24
N ARG A 105 10.90 11.14 9.37
CA ARG A 105 10.13 11.54 10.56
C ARG A 105 10.71 10.87 11.80
N ASP A 106 11.12 11.69 12.75
CA ASP A 106 11.59 11.22 14.05
C ASP A 106 10.52 10.34 14.71
N GLY A 107 10.96 9.21 15.27
CA GLY A 107 10.12 8.30 16.05
C GLY A 107 9.53 7.11 15.31
N ILE A 108 9.85 6.89 14.02
CA ILE A 108 9.48 5.67 13.31
C ILE A 108 10.71 4.78 13.09
N ASP A 109 10.72 3.60 13.71
CA ASP A 109 11.70 2.54 13.42
C ASP A 109 11.18 1.66 12.28
N TRP A 110 11.60 1.97 11.06
CA TRP A 110 11.19 1.24 9.86
C TRP A 110 11.65 -0.22 9.86
N LYS A 111 12.77 -0.52 10.53
CA LYS A 111 13.26 -1.89 10.66
C LYS A 111 12.36 -2.70 11.58
N ALA A 112 12.00 -2.16 12.75
CA ALA A 112 11.05 -2.80 13.66
C ALA A 112 9.66 -2.96 13.00
N LYS A 113 9.20 -1.93 12.28
CA LYS A 113 7.91 -1.96 11.57
C LYS A 113 7.90 -3.03 10.47
N THR A 114 8.98 -3.15 9.71
CA THR A 114 9.14 -4.18 8.68
C THR A 114 9.18 -5.57 9.31
N ALA A 115 9.94 -5.75 10.40
CA ALA A 115 9.97 -7.02 11.11
C ALA A 115 8.56 -7.43 11.61
N GLN A 116 7.74 -6.48 12.07
CA GLN A 116 6.36 -6.75 12.47
C GLN A 116 5.49 -7.24 11.31
N ILE A 117 5.60 -6.62 10.13
CA ILE A 117 4.80 -6.94 8.95
C ILE A 117 5.25 -8.27 8.33
N MET A 118 6.56 -8.55 8.37
CA MET A 118 7.18 -9.69 7.69
C MET A 118 7.41 -10.90 8.62
N ALA A 119 6.89 -10.87 9.86
CA ALA A 119 7.05 -11.92 10.88
C ALA A 119 6.16 -13.15 10.66
#